data_AF-A0A2P8KU29-F1
#
_entry.id   AF-A0A2P8KU29-F1
#
_cell.length_a   1.000
_cell.length_b   1.000
_cell.length_c   1.000
_cell.angle_alpha   90.00
_cell.angle_beta   90.00
_cell.angle_gamma   90.00
#
_symmetry.space_group_name_H-M   'P 1'
#
loop_
_entity.id
_entity.type
_entity.pdbx_description
1 polymer ?
#
loop_
_entity_poly.entity_id
_entity_poly.type
_entity_poly.pdbx_seq_one_letter_code
_entity_poly.pdbx_strand_id
1 'polypeptide(L)'
;MHPNVDIKKIRERYFNYSVSIGTADERYLRQGLRSIAECLHDAATALGHHFPVAAISYEGRALGCYRVASMEHKTVALAHTLLAKLERVEAAT
;
A
#
# COMPACT_ATOMS: atom_id res chain seq x y z
N MET A 1 -1.68 12.71 -11.42
CA MET A 1 -0.74 12.30 -10.35
C MET A 1 -1.47 11.30 -9.47
N HIS A 2 -0.86 10.17 -9.11
CA HIS A 2 -1.49 9.17 -8.25
C HIS A 2 -0.98 9.31 -6.82
N PRO A 3 -1.83 9.13 -5.80
CA PRO A 3 -1.37 8.97 -4.43
C PRO A 3 -0.47 7.74 -4.35
N ASN A 4 0.61 7.83 -3.57
CA ASN A 4 1.46 6.70 -3.26
C ASN A 4 1.15 6.18 -1.85
N VAL A 5 0.80 4.90 -1.76
CA VAL A 5 0.63 4.17 -0.50
C VAL A 5 1.91 3.38 -0.23
N ASP A 6 2.73 3.88 0.68
CA ASP A 6 3.95 3.19 1.09
C ASP A 6 3.70 2.36 2.34
N ILE A 7 3.87 1.05 2.22
CA ILE A 7 3.69 0.09 3.32
C ILE A 7 5.07 -0.23 3.91
N LYS A 8 5.18 -0.18 5.23
CA LYS A 8 6.41 -0.48 5.97
C LYS A 8 6.15 -1.55 7.02
N LYS A 9 7.01 -2.57 7.08
CA LYS A 9 6.94 -3.57 8.14
C LYS A 9 7.71 -3.08 9.35
N ILE A 10 7.06 -3.09 10.51
CA ILE A 10 7.66 -2.64 11.77
C ILE A 10 8.23 -3.83 12.54
N ARG A 11 7.48 -4.93 12.55
CA ARG A 11 7.87 -6.21 13.17
C ARG A 11 7.02 -7.32 12.56
N GLU A 12 7.25 -8.56 12.99
CA GLU A 12 6.45 -9.70 12.53
C GLU A 12 4.95 -9.43 12.77
N ARG A 13 4.14 -9.48 11.69
CA ARG A 13 2.69 -9.20 11.69
C ARG A 13 2.27 -7.78 12.07
N TYR A 14 3.16 -6.79 12.04
CA TYR A 14 2.78 -5.39 12.23
C TYR A 14 3.32 -4.50 11.12
N PHE A 15 2.41 -3.75 10.51
CA PHE A 15 2.65 -2.88 9.39
C PHE A 15 2.17 -1.47 9.70
N ASN A 16 2.91 -0.50 9.18
CA ASN A 16 2.48 0.87 9.06
C ASN A 16 2.28 1.17 7.57
N TYR A 17 1.46 2.15 7.25
CA TYR A 17 1.47 2.71 5.91
C TYR A 17 1.42 4.23 5.95
N SER A 18 1.90 4.83 4.87
CA SER A 18 1.75 6.25 4.62
C SER A 18 1.11 6.51 3.27
N VAL A 19 0.34 7.58 3.15
CA VAL A 19 -0.19 8.09 1.88
C VAL A 19 0.46 9.43 1.58
N SER A 20 1.08 9.57 0.41
CA SER A 20 1.57 10.85 -0.09
C SER A 20 0.93 11.20 -1.44
N ILE A 21 0.55 12.46 -1.62
CA ILE A 21 0.05 12.97 -2.90
C ILE A 21 1.13 13.87 -3.47
N GLY A 22 1.99 13.29 -4.31
CA GLY A 22 3.12 13.98 -4.91
C GLY A 22 4.25 14.34 -3.97
N THR A 23 4.82 15.54 -4.12
CA THR A 23 5.97 16.02 -3.33
C THR A 23 5.57 16.68 -2.02
N ALA A 24 4.28 16.68 -1.68
CA ALA A 24 3.79 17.30 -0.45
C ALA A 24 4.29 16.54 0.79
N ASP A 25 4.63 17.31 1.82
CA ASP A 25 5.09 16.82 3.14
C ASP A 25 3.93 16.21 3.96
N GLU A 26 2.68 16.46 3.54
CA GLU A 26 1.49 15.88 4.15
C GLU A 26 1.41 14.39 3.84
N ARG A 27 1.87 13.61 4.82
CA ARG A 27 1.78 12.16 4.82
C ARG A 27 0.75 11.73 5.85
N TYR A 28 -0.34 11.15 5.37
CA TYR A 28 -1.25 10.45 6.26
C TYR A 28 -0.56 9.17 6.73
N LEU A 29 -0.26 9.05 8.02
CA LEU A 29 0.42 7.89 8.59
C LEU A 29 -0.54 7.09 9.46
N ARG A 30 -0.59 5.77 9.22
CA ARG A 30 -1.30 4.82 10.08
C ARG A 30 -0.36 3.76 10.58
N GLN A 31 -0.56 3.38 11.83
CA GLN A 31 0.36 2.50 12.55
C GLN A 31 -0.35 1.28 13.14
N GLY A 32 0.38 0.17 13.23
CA GLY A 32 -0.03 -0.99 14.03
C GLY A 32 -1.05 -1.92 13.37
N LEU A 33 -1.16 -1.92 12.04
CA LEU A 33 -2.05 -2.80 11.28
C LEU A 33 -1.48 -4.21 11.21
N ARG A 34 -2.34 -5.23 11.20
CA ARG A 34 -1.91 -6.63 11.35
C ARG A 34 -1.52 -7.29 10.04
N SER A 35 -1.87 -6.69 8.91
CA SER A 35 -1.58 -7.25 7.58
C SER A 35 -1.51 -6.18 6.50
N ILE A 36 -0.88 -6.52 5.38
CA ILE A 36 -0.91 -5.72 4.15
C ILE A 36 -2.36 -5.52 3.67
N ALA A 37 -3.22 -6.53 3.80
CA ALA A 37 -4.63 -6.43 3.40
C ALA A 37 -5.39 -5.36 4.20
N GLU A 38 -5.12 -5.24 5.51
CA GLU A 38 -5.67 -4.16 6.34
C GLU A 38 -5.13 -2.79 5.91
N CYS A 39 -3.83 -2.67 5.62
CA CYS A 39 -3.27 -1.43 5.08
C CYS A 39 -3.94 -1.01 3.77
N LEU A 40 -4.21 -1.95 2.87
CA LEU A 40 -4.88 -1.68 1.60
C LEU A 40 -6.31 -1.20 1.80
N HIS A 41 -7.05 -1.83 2.71
CA HIS A 41 -8.44 -1.47 2.99
C HIS A 41 -8.57 -0.09 3.64
N ASP A 42 -7.76 0.20 4.66
CA ASP A 42 -7.74 1.50 5.35
C ASP A 42 -7.28 2.61 4.37
N ALA A 43 -6.25 2.34 3.55
CA ALA A 43 -5.81 3.26 2.51
C ALA A 43 -6.90 3.49 1.44
N ALA A 44 -7.62 2.45 1.04
CA ALA A 44 -8.71 2.57 0.08
C ALA A 44 -9.85 3.42 0.63
N THR A 45 -10.18 3.26 1.91
CA THR A 45 -11.18 4.08 2.60
C THR A 45 -10.77 5.54 2.65
N ALA A 46 -9.48 5.82 2.91
CA ALA A 46 -8.94 7.18 2.90
C ALA A 46 -8.90 7.82 1.49
N LEU A 47 -8.74 7.00 0.43
CA LEU A 47 -8.57 7.47 -0.95
C LEU A 47 -9.84 7.45 -1.81
N GLY A 48 -10.83 6.62 -1.45
CA GLY A 48 -11.89 6.13 -2.34
C GLY A 48 -12.75 7.19 -3.01
N HIS A 49 -12.95 8.35 -2.37
CA HIS A 49 -13.74 9.44 -2.94
C HIS A 49 -12.93 10.40 -3.83
N HIS A 50 -11.60 10.36 -3.76
CA HIS A 50 -10.74 11.36 -4.39
C HIS A 50 -9.88 10.78 -5.53
N PHE A 51 -9.53 9.50 -5.47
CA PHE A 51 -8.61 8.89 -6.42
C PHE A 51 -9.08 7.51 -6.89
N PRO A 52 -9.19 7.28 -8.21
CA PRO A 52 -9.58 5.97 -8.74
C PRO A 52 -8.41 4.95 -8.75
N VAL A 53 -7.17 5.43 -8.73
CA VAL A 53 -5.95 4.63 -8.84
C VAL A 53 -4.89 5.17 -7.88
N ALA A 54 -4.21 4.27 -7.17
CA ALA A 54 -3.09 4.56 -6.28
C ALA A 54 -1.84 3.77 -6.69
N ALA A 55 -0.67 4.38 -6.54
CA ALA A 55 0.59 3.68 -6.56
C ALA A 55 0.79 2.99 -5.19
N ILE A 56 1.35 1.79 -5.21
CA ILE A 56 1.67 1.03 -4.00
C ILE A 56 3.17 0.78 -3.99
N SER A 57 3.80 1.12 -2.87
CA SER A 57 5.19 0.80 -2.58
C SER A 57 5.30 0.04 -1.26
N TYR A 58 6.41 -0.68 -1.12
CA TYR A 58 6.79 -1.36 0.10
C TYR A 58 8.20 -0.93 0.48
N GLU A 59 8.34 -0.25 1.61
CA GLU A 59 9.61 0.32 2.09
C GLU A 59 10.33 1.15 1.02
N GLY A 60 9.57 1.98 0.30
CA GLY A 60 10.05 2.81 -0.79
C GLY A 60 10.22 2.08 -2.14
N ARG A 61 10.05 0.75 -2.19
CA ARG A 61 10.14 -0.03 -3.44
C ARG A 61 8.79 -0.06 -4.13
N ALA A 62 8.72 0.42 -5.36
CA ALA A 62 7.48 0.45 -6.13
C ALA A 62 6.99 -0.97 -6.50
N LEU A 63 5.76 -1.33 -6.12
CA LEU A 63 5.11 -2.60 -6.46
C LEU A 63 4.09 -2.47 -7.61
N GLY A 64 3.77 -1.24 -7.99
CA GLY A 64 2.94 -0.87 -9.14
C GLY A 64 1.72 -0.03 -8.79
N CYS A 65 0.89 0.25 -9.80
CA CYS A 65 -0.33 1.04 -9.65
C CYS A 65 -1.57 0.14 -9.69
N TYR A 66 -2.52 0.38 -8.79
CA TYR A 66 -3.71 -0.43 -8.62
C TYR A 66 -4.96 0.44 -8.44
N ARG A 67 -6.12 -0.10 -8.84
CA ARG A 67 -7.40 0.57 -8.62
C ARG A 67 -7.71 0.60 -7.14
N VAL A 68 -8.18 1.73 -6.64
CA VAL A 68 -8.59 1.88 -5.24
C VAL A 68 -9.75 0.92 -4.91
N ALA A 69 -10.68 0.71 -5.84
CA ALA A 69 -11.72 -0.31 -5.71
C ALA A 69 -11.19 -1.75 -5.51
N SER A 70 -10.03 -2.08 -6.10
CA SER A 70 -9.38 -3.38 -5.86
C SER A 70 -8.73 -3.44 -4.48
N MET A 71 -8.20 -2.31 -4.00
CA MET A 71 -7.68 -2.19 -2.64
C MET A 71 -8.79 -2.26 -1.59
N GLU A 72 -10.03 -1.94 -1.94
CA GLU A 72 -11.18 -2.02 -1.04
C GLU A 72 -11.84 -3.41 -1.05
N HIS A 73 -12.15 -3.95 -2.23
CA HIS A 73 -12.97 -5.16 -2.38
C HIS A 73 -12.18 -6.44 -2.67
N LYS A 74 -10.90 -6.32 -3.04
CA LYS A 74 -10.03 -7.46 -3.39
C LYS A 74 -8.74 -7.46 -2.55
N THR A 75 -8.82 -6.93 -1.33
CA THR A 75 -7.71 -6.71 -0.38
C THR A 75 -6.79 -7.92 -0.26
N VAL A 76 -7.33 -9.11 0.00
CA VAL A 76 -6.56 -10.35 0.24
C VAL A 76 -5.83 -10.80 -1.03
N ALA A 77 -6.54 -10.86 -2.17
CA ALA A 77 -5.95 -11.26 -3.44
C ALA A 77 -4.86 -10.29 -3.89
N LEU A 78 -5.09 -8.99 -3.69
CA LEU A 78 -4.09 -7.96 -3.97
C LEU A 78 -2.89 -8.07 -3.03
N ALA A 79 -3.10 -8.28 -1.73
CA ALA A 79 -2.02 -8.48 -0.77
C ALA A 79 -1.13 -9.68 -1.14
N HIS A 80 -1.72 -10.81 -1.54
CA HIS A 80 -0.95 -11.97 -2.04
C HIS A 80 -0.15 -11.64 -3.29
N THR A 81 -0.74 -10.89 -4.22
CA THR A 81 -0.05 -10.43 -5.44
C THR A 81 1.14 -9.54 -5.11
N LEU A 82 1.00 -8.64 -4.14
CA LEU A 82 2.06 -7.74 -3.69
C LEU A 82 3.19 -8.50 -2.98
N LEU A 83 2.84 -9.48 -2.14
CA LEU A 83 3.83 -10.35 -1.47
C LEU A 83 4.64 -11.16 -2.48
N ALA A 84 3.97 -11.79 -3.45
CA ALA A 84 4.66 -12.54 -4.51
C ALA A 84 5.56 -11.65 -5.38
N LYS A 85 5.19 -10.38 -5.57
CA LYS A 85 6.05 -9.39 -6.23
C LYS A 85 7.25 -9.03 -5.38
N LEU A 86 7.06 -8.85 -4.07
CA LEU A 86 8.14 -8.53 -3.14
C LEU A 86 9.19 -9.65 -3.12
N GLU A 87 8.77 -10.91 -3.01
CA GLU A 87 9.66 -12.09 -3.04
C GLU A 87 10.50 -12.15 -4.33
N ARG A 88 9.89 -11.82 -5.47
CA ARG A 88 10.60 -11.77 -6.77
C ARG A 88 11.64 -10.65 -6.83
N VAL A 89 11.34 -9.50 -6.20
CA VAL A 89 12.28 -8.38 -6.14
C VAL A 89 13.44 -8.70 -5.19
N GLU A 90 13.16 -9.31 -4.04
CA GLU A 90 14.19 -9.75 -3.10
C GLU A 90 15.10 -10.82 -3.70
N ALA A 91 14.56 -11.78 -4.46
CA ALA A 91 15.36 -12.81 -5.14
C ALA A 91 16.23 -12.27 -6.29
N ALA A 92 15.98 -11.05 -6.77
CA ALA A 92 16.74 -10.41 -7.83
C ALA A 92 17.82 -9.43 -7.32
N THR A 93 17.94 -9.28 -6.00
CA THR A 93 18.92 -8.41 -5.33
C THR A 93 20.02 -9.23 -4.68
#